data_AF-A0A9W7YFU0-F1
#
_entry.id   AF-A0A9W7YFU0-F1
#
_cell.length_a   1.000
_cell.length_b   1.000
_cell.length_c   1.000
_cell.angle_alpha   90.00
_cell.angle_beta   90.00
_cell.angle_gamma   90.00
#
_symmetry.space_group_name_H-M   'P 1'
#
loop_
_entity.id
_entity.type
_entity.pdbx_description
1 polymer ?
#
loop_
_entity_poly.entity_id
_entity_poly.type
_entity_poly.pdbx_seq_one_letter_code
_entity_poly.pdbx_strand_id
1 'polypeptide(L)'
;MPKTHARRRLPVTAQRAAAAAPAALALPPIHVGGQETVVVDPSQLAGVPRERPGRSSADTQRRISRFHTLIKEYAKLAARRQQLGDADEAAAVEAQIGAVERAMAQMGGLDWYQKASLLGQSKQRGGDTSRWLVPKLRELGLDQRTQRLRLLDVGALSCLNYAKERPWIDAVPIDLHAQEPGIHQQDFFDIAPGKR
;
A
#
# COMPACT_ATOMS: atom_id res chain seq x y z
N MET A 1 70.27 -16.51 20.54
CA MET A 1 70.74 -15.11 20.62
C MET A 1 69.78 -14.24 19.81
N PRO A 2 69.05 -13.31 20.44
CA PRO A 2 67.88 -12.62 19.88
C PRO A 2 68.23 -11.24 19.32
N LYS A 3 67.52 -10.77 18.27
CA LYS A 3 67.40 -9.33 17.92
C LYS A 3 66.03 -9.09 17.27
N THR A 4 65.02 -8.76 18.07
CA THR A 4 64.48 -7.40 18.33
C THR A 4 63.54 -6.88 17.24
N HIS A 5 62.25 -6.89 17.58
CA HIS A 5 61.14 -6.23 16.89
C HIS A 5 61.27 -4.71 16.94
N ALA A 6 61.05 -4.05 15.81
CA ALA A 6 60.71 -2.63 15.74
C ALA A 6 59.40 -2.47 14.94
N ARG A 7 58.27 -2.49 15.64
CA ARG A 7 56.97 -2.10 15.07
C ARG A 7 56.85 -0.58 15.12
N ARG A 8 56.99 0.07 13.97
CA ARG A 8 56.69 1.50 13.79
C ARG A 8 55.17 1.69 13.82
N ARG A 9 54.65 2.37 14.84
CA ARG A 9 53.25 2.82 14.90
C ARG A 9 53.09 4.07 14.04
N LEU A 10 52.21 4.02 13.04
CA LEU A 10 51.72 5.18 12.32
C LEU A 10 50.57 5.84 13.11
N PRO A 11 50.42 7.16 13.10
CA PRO A 11 49.34 7.84 13.79
C PRO A 11 48.01 7.67 13.04
N VAL A 12 46.97 7.28 13.76
CA VAL A 12 45.58 7.27 13.27
C VAL A 12 45.08 8.71 13.28
N THR A 13 45.02 9.33 12.10
CA THR A 13 44.31 10.60 11.91
C THR A 13 42.81 10.29 11.93
N ALA A 14 42.10 10.82 12.93
CA ALA A 14 40.65 10.72 13.04
C ALA A 14 40.00 11.57 11.94
N GLN A 15 39.72 10.96 10.79
CA GLN A 15 38.93 11.57 9.72
C GLN A 15 37.45 11.41 10.06
N ARG A 16 36.85 12.49 10.56
CA ARG A 16 35.44 12.59 10.86
C ARG A 16 34.68 12.66 9.54
N ALA A 17 34.22 11.50 9.05
CA ALA A 17 33.34 11.42 7.88
C ALA A 17 32.02 12.12 8.19
N ALA A 18 31.74 13.22 7.49
CA ALA A 18 30.41 13.78 7.41
C ALA A 18 29.52 12.74 6.70
N ALA A 19 28.52 12.23 7.40
CA ALA A 19 27.49 11.38 6.82
C ALA A 19 26.72 12.20 5.78
N ALA A 20 26.91 11.88 4.50
CA ALA A 20 26.02 12.34 3.44
C ALA A 20 24.63 11.76 3.70
N ALA A 21 23.62 12.63 3.70
CA ALA A 21 22.22 12.22 3.77
C ALA A 21 21.91 11.24 2.60
N PRO A 22 21.12 10.18 2.83
CA PRO A 22 20.79 9.26 1.76
C PRO A 22 19.96 9.99 0.70
N ALA A 23 20.42 9.91 -0.55
CA ALA A 23 19.68 10.36 -1.72
C ALA A 23 18.29 9.73 -1.72
N ALA A 24 17.25 10.57 -1.80
CA ALA A 24 15.86 10.14 -1.88
C ALA A 24 15.71 9.21 -3.09
N LEU A 25 15.38 7.94 -2.81
CA LEU A 25 15.07 6.95 -3.82
C LEU A 25 13.73 7.37 -4.45
N ALA A 26 13.79 8.07 -5.57
CA ALA A 26 12.63 8.35 -6.39
C ALA A 26 12.06 7.02 -6.90
N LEU A 27 10.88 6.63 -6.38
CA LEU A 27 10.15 5.47 -6.85
C LEU A 27 9.53 5.78 -8.23
N PRO A 28 9.50 4.80 -9.16
CA PRO A 28 8.94 5.00 -10.49
C PRO A 28 7.41 5.18 -10.48
N PRO A 29 6.83 5.86 -11.48
CA PRO A 29 5.41 6.19 -11.52
C PRO A 29 4.55 4.95 -11.78
N ILE A 30 3.46 4.83 -11.02
CA ILE A 30 2.47 3.76 -11.12
C ILE A 30 1.24 4.33 -11.84
N HIS A 31 0.81 3.67 -12.90
CA HIS A 31 -0.38 4.05 -13.66
C HIS A 31 -1.61 3.40 -13.05
N VAL A 32 -2.41 4.26 -12.42
CA VAL A 32 -3.79 4.20 -11.92
C VAL A 32 -4.89 4.71 -12.86
N GLY A 33 -5.41 3.96 -13.81
CA GLY A 33 -6.65 4.24 -14.56
C GLY A 33 -7.11 5.72 -14.66
N GLY A 34 -6.48 6.50 -15.54
CA GLY A 34 -7.09 7.70 -16.15
C GLY A 34 -7.53 8.89 -15.27
N GLN A 35 -7.17 8.97 -13.99
CA GLN A 35 -7.46 10.14 -13.15
C GLN A 35 -6.20 10.66 -12.44
N GLU A 36 -6.01 11.99 -12.44
CA GLU A 36 -4.85 12.68 -11.89
C GLU A 36 -4.49 12.19 -10.49
N THR A 37 -3.23 11.77 -10.34
CA THR A 37 -2.64 11.31 -9.10
C THR A 37 -2.54 12.44 -8.07
N VAL A 38 -3.05 12.22 -6.87
CA VAL A 38 -2.82 13.10 -5.71
C VAL A 38 -1.40 12.84 -5.20
N VAL A 39 -0.45 13.62 -5.72
CA VAL A 39 0.89 13.71 -5.13
C VAL A 39 0.78 14.63 -3.92
N VAL A 40 0.66 14.05 -2.72
CA VAL A 40 0.83 14.85 -1.50
C VAL A 40 2.31 15.18 -1.41
N ASP A 41 2.67 16.43 -1.67
CA ASP A 41 4.06 16.90 -1.58
C ASP A 41 4.60 16.57 -0.17
N PRO A 42 5.66 15.75 -0.04
CA PRO A 42 6.27 15.42 1.25
C PRO A 42 6.69 16.66 2.05
N SER A 43 6.96 17.78 1.37
CA SER A 43 7.26 19.07 1.99
C SER A 43 6.07 19.66 2.75
N GLN A 44 4.83 19.35 2.35
CA GLN A 44 3.59 19.78 3.02
C GLN A 44 3.22 18.88 4.22
N LEU A 45 3.90 17.75 4.38
CA LEU A 45 3.71 16.81 5.51
C LEU A 45 4.75 17.00 6.62
N ALA A 46 5.77 17.84 6.40
CA ALA A 46 6.78 18.18 7.40
C ALA A 46 6.15 19.02 8.53
N GLY A 47 5.84 18.38 9.66
CA GLY A 47 5.40 19.06 10.89
C GLY A 47 3.94 18.84 11.30
N VAL A 48 3.17 18.03 10.58
CA VAL A 48 1.80 17.67 10.99
C VAL A 48 1.84 16.65 12.14
N PRO A 49 1.33 16.95 13.35
CA PRO A 49 1.32 16.02 14.47
C PRO A 49 0.46 14.79 14.12
N ARG A 50 1.05 13.59 14.21
CA ARG A 50 0.33 12.33 13.97
C ARG A 50 -0.40 11.87 15.23
N GLU A 51 -1.63 11.41 15.08
CA GLU A 51 -2.37 10.79 16.18
C GLU A 51 -1.69 9.50 16.66
N ARG A 52 -1.58 9.33 17.97
CA ARG A 52 -0.97 8.14 18.59
C ARG A 52 -1.78 6.87 18.26
N PRO A 53 -1.16 5.68 18.16
CA PRO A 53 -1.88 4.42 17.97
C PRO A 53 -3.00 4.22 19.00
N GLY A 54 -4.14 3.68 18.56
CA GLY A 54 -5.27 3.38 19.44
C GLY A 54 -4.90 2.34 20.50
N ARG A 55 -5.37 2.52 21.74
CA ARG A 55 -5.02 1.64 22.87
C ARG A 55 -5.91 0.40 22.95
N SER A 56 -7.00 0.34 22.17
CA SER A 56 -7.95 -0.77 22.14
C SER A 56 -8.45 -1.11 20.73
N SER A 57 -8.96 -2.33 20.54
CA SER A 57 -9.59 -2.77 19.28
C SER A 57 -10.77 -1.86 18.87
N ALA A 58 -11.54 -1.36 19.85
CA ALA A 58 -12.63 -0.41 19.60
C ALA A 58 -12.13 0.96 19.11
N ASP A 59 -11.00 1.44 19.63
CA ASP A 59 -10.36 2.69 19.15
C ASP A 59 -9.87 2.54 17.72
N THR A 60 -9.23 1.42 17.39
CA THR A 60 -8.78 1.12 16.03
C THR A 60 -9.97 1.07 15.07
N GLN A 61 -11.06 0.40 15.42
CA GLN A 61 -12.27 0.35 14.59
C GLN A 61 -12.87 1.74 14.36
N ARG A 62 -12.98 2.56 15.41
CA ARG A 62 -13.46 3.94 15.29
C ARG A 62 -12.61 4.77 14.32
N ARG A 63 -11.28 4.63 14.41
CA ARG A 63 -10.36 5.33 13.49
C ARG A 63 -10.48 4.83 12.06
N ILE A 64 -10.62 3.52 11.83
CA ILE A 64 -10.87 2.96 10.50
C ILE A 64 -12.16 3.53 9.92
N SER A 65 -13.26 3.55 10.70
CA SER A 65 -14.54 4.11 10.27
C SER A 65 -14.44 5.60 9.94
N ARG A 66 -13.76 6.40 10.78
CA ARG A 66 -13.55 7.82 10.52
C ARG A 66 -12.74 8.05 9.24
N PHE A 67 -11.65 7.31 9.05
CA PHE A 67 -10.83 7.42 7.85
C PHE A 67 -11.63 7.07 6.60
N HIS A 68 -12.45 6.02 6.66
CA HIS A 68 -13.32 5.63 5.56
C HIS A 68 -14.36 6.71 5.20
N THR A 69 -14.92 7.40 6.20
CA THR A 69 -15.81 8.55 5.96
C THR A 69 -15.07 9.69 5.25
N LEU A 70 -13.84 10.00 5.67
CA LEU A 70 -13.01 11.03 5.02
C LEU A 70 -12.69 10.67 3.56
N ILE A 71 -12.40 9.40 3.25
CA ILE A 71 -12.21 8.95 1.85
C ILE A 71 -13.47 9.21 1.02
N LYS A 72 -14.66 8.91 1.55
CA LYS A 72 -15.93 9.15 0.83
C LYS A 72 -16.21 10.64 0.63
N GLU A 73 -15.94 11.45 1.66
CA GLU A 73 -16.06 12.89 1.59
C GLU A 73 -15.11 13.49 0.55
N TYR A 74 -13.84 13.07 0.57
CA TYR A 74 -12.84 13.43 -0.43
C TYR A 74 -13.34 13.12 -1.85
N ALA A 75 -13.77 11.89 -2.11
CA ALA A 75 -14.24 11.49 -3.44
C ALA A 75 -15.43 12.33 -3.91
N LYS A 76 -16.36 12.65 -3.01
CA LYS A 76 -17.51 13.52 -3.32
C LYS A 76 -17.06 14.96 -3.64
N LEU A 77 -16.13 15.51 -2.86
CA LEU A 77 -15.61 16.86 -3.07
C LEU A 77 -14.80 16.94 -4.37
N ALA A 78 -13.96 15.95 -4.66
CA ALA A 78 -13.18 15.85 -5.89
C ALA A 78 -14.10 15.78 -7.12
N ALA A 79 -15.16 14.96 -7.08
CA ALA A 79 -16.15 14.90 -8.15
C ALA A 79 -16.89 16.23 -8.32
N ARG A 80 -17.28 16.90 -7.23
CA ARG A 80 -17.90 18.23 -7.29
C ARG A 80 -16.94 19.26 -7.90
N ARG A 81 -15.67 19.21 -7.51
CA ARG A 81 -14.65 20.13 -8.00
C ARG A 81 -14.48 20.07 -9.51
N GLN A 82 -14.55 18.87 -10.10
CA GLN A 82 -14.49 18.65 -11.54
C GLN A 82 -15.70 19.21 -12.30
N GLN A 83 -16.84 19.35 -11.63
CA GLN A 83 -18.09 19.85 -12.24
C GLN A 83 -18.24 21.38 -12.11
N LEU A 84 -17.45 22.02 -11.24
CA LEU A 84 -17.52 23.45 -11.00
C LEU A 84 -16.70 24.23 -12.03
N GLY A 85 -17.36 25.17 -12.71
CA GLY A 85 -16.74 26.18 -13.56
C GLY A 85 -16.55 27.54 -12.89
N ASP A 86 -17.27 27.80 -11.79
CA ASP A 86 -17.13 29.04 -11.02
C ASP A 86 -15.85 29.01 -10.16
N ALA A 87 -15.04 30.07 -10.24
CA ALA A 87 -13.72 30.11 -9.62
C ALA A 87 -13.76 30.22 -8.10
N ASP A 88 -14.73 30.95 -7.55
CA ASP A 88 -14.85 31.17 -6.11
C ASP A 88 -15.40 29.91 -5.42
N GLU A 89 -16.41 29.27 -6.02
CA GLU A 89 -16.90 27.98 -5.55
C GLU A 89 -15.85 26.87 -5.69
N ALA A 90 -15.10 26.86 -6.78
CA ALA A 90 -14.00 25.92 -6.98
C ALA A 90 -12.91 26.07 -5.90
N ALA A 91 -12.49 27.31 -5.60
CA ALA A 91 -11.51 27.58 -4.55
C ALA A 91 -12.02 27.15 -3.16
N ALA A 92 -13.30 27.36 -2.87
CA ALA A 92 -13.92 26.92 -1.63
C ALA A 92 -13.94 25.38 -1.49
N VAL A 93 -14.26 24.66 -2.56
CA VAL A 93 -14.22 23.19 -2.58
C VAL A 93 -12.78 22.68 -2.45
N GLU A 94 -11.81 23.31 -3.12
CA GLU A 94 -10.39 22.95 -3.01
C GLU A 94 -9.87 23.09 -1.57
N ALA A 95 -10.28 24.15 -0.87
CA ALA A 95 -9.94 24.34 0.53
C ALA A 95 -10.52 23.22 1.44
N GLN A 96 -11.72 22.74 1.14
CA GLN A 96 -12.34 21.60 1.83
C GLN A 96 -11.60 20.30 1.55
N ILE A 97 -11.23 20.05 0.29
CA ILE A 97 -10.40 18.91 -0.11
C ILE A 97 -9.10 18.89 0.72
N GLY A 98 -8.38 20.01 0.75
CA GLY A 98 -7.14 20.13 1.53
C GLY A 98 -7.35 19.93 3.03
N ALA A 99 -8.51 20.30 3.58
CA ALA A 99 -8.82 20.03 4.99
C ALA A 99 -9.02 18.53 5.26
N VAL A 100 -9.74 17.83 4.38
CA VAL A 100 -9.94 16.38 4.44
C VAL A 100 -8.62 15.63 4.31
N GLU A 101 -7.76 16.04 3.37
CA GLU A 101 -6.41 15.47 3.20
C GLU A 101 -5.54 15.63 4.44
N ARG A 102 -5.51 16.82 5.04
CA ARG A 102 -4.79 17.04 6.30
C ARG A 102 -5.32 16.16 7.42
N ALA A 103 -6.63 15.97 7.52
CA ALA A 103 -7.23 15.09 8.51
C ALA A 103 -6.83 13.62 8.29
N MET A 104 -6.84 13.14 7.05
CA MET A 104 -6.36 11.79 6.72
C MET A 104 -4.87 11.62 7.04
N ALA A 105 -4.03 12.62 6.71
CA ALA A 105 -2.61 12.61 7.01
C ALA A 105 -2.33 12.54 8.53
N GLN A 106 -3.05 13.32 9.35
CA GLN A 106 -2.95 13.29 10.82
C GLN A 106 -3.28 11.90 11.40
N MET A 107 -4.20 11.18 10.77
CA MET A 107 -4.60 9.83 11.19
C MET A 107 -3.59 8.75 10.79
N GLY A 108 -2.56 9.08 10.00
CA GLY A 108 -1.51 8.17 9.53
C GLY A 108 -1.50 7.93 8.03
N GLY A 109 -2.39 8.58 7.27
CA GLY A 109 -2.47 8.45 5.82
C GLY A 109 -3.00 7.10 5.34
N LEU A 110 -2.97 6.91 4.02
CA LEU A 110 -3.53 5.74 3.36
C LEU A 110 -2.86 4.43 3.80
N ASP A 111 -1.53 4.42 3.98
CA ASP A 111 -0.78 3.26 4.46
C ASP A 111 -1.28 2.76 5.82
N TRP A 112 -1.54 3.68 6.76
CA TRP A 112 -2.07 3.31 8.07
C TRP A 112 -3.47 2.70 7.91
N TYR A 113 -4.33 3.34 7.11
CA TYR A 113 -5.68 2.87 6.86
C TYR A 113 -5.70 1.47 6.23
N GLN A 114 -4.88 1.23 5.20
CA GLN A 114 -4.77 -0.07 4.53
C GLN A 114 -4.37 -1.17 5.52
N LYS A 115 -3.30 -0.95 6.30
CA LYS A 115 -2.84 -1.91 7.31
C LYS A 115 -3.88 -2.16 8.40
N ALA A 116 -4.51 -1.10 8.91
CA ALA A 116 -5.54 -1.21 9.94
C ALA A 116 -6.80 -1.94 9.42
N SER A 117 -7.20 -1.67 8.17
CA SER A 117 -8.34 -2.32 7.52
C SER A 117 -8.09 -3.81 7.28
N LEU A 118 -6.87 -4.19 6.85
CA LEU A 118 -6.44 -5.58 6.73
C LEU A 118 -6.55 -6.36 8.04
N LEU A 119 -6.10 -5.75 9.16
CA LEU A 119 -6.22 -6.33 10.51
C LEU A 119 -7.70 -6.61 10.88
N GLY A 120 -8.62 -5.73 10.48
CA GLY A 120 -10.06 -5.88 10.69
C GLY A 120 -10.71 -6.99 9.83
N GLN A 121 -10.12 -7.30 8.67
CA GLN A 121 -10.55 -8.33 7.72
C GLN A 121 -9.97 -9.73 8.00
N SER A 122 -9.25 -9.90 9.12
CA SER A 122 -8.60 -11.18 9.46
C SER A 122 -9.55 -12.40 9.41
N LYS A 123 -8.95 -13.59 9.28
CA LYS A 123 -9.58 -14.91 9.06
C LYS A 123 -10.82 -15.25 9.91
N GLN A 124 -11.03 -14.57 11.04
CA GLN A 124 -12.20 -14.72 11.90
C GLN A 124 -13.46 -13.96 11.42
N ARG A 125 -13.34 -12.97 10.53
CA ARG A 125 -14.46 -12.04 10.19
C ARG A 125 -14.86 -11.97 8.72
N GLY A 126 -14.14 -12.61 7.80
CA GLY A 126 -14.52 -12.61 6.38
C GLY A 126 -13.63 -13.51 5.51
N GLY A 127 -12.33 -13.59 5.82
CA GLY A 127 -11.38 -14.33 4.99
C GLY A 127 -11.24 -13.74 3.59
N ASP A 128 -10.37 -14.33 2.77
CA ASP A 128 -10.20 -13.96 1.37
C ASP A 128 -11.11 -14.82 0.45
N THR A 129 -11.23 -14.40 -0.81
CA THR A 129 -12.09 -15.03 -1.82
C THR A 129 -11.79 -16.52 -2.05
N SER A 130 -10.57 -16.99 -1.78
CA SER A 130 -10.20 -18.40 -1.97
C SER A 130 -11.08 -19.35 -1.16
N ARG A 131 -11.57 -18.93 0.01
CA ARG A 131 -12.43 -19.75 0.88
C ARG A 131 -13.74 -20.16 0.22
N TRP A 132 -14.25 -19.32 -0.68
CA TRP A 132 -15.45 -19.61 -1.46
C TRP A 132 -15.09 -20.23 -2.82
N LEU A 133 -14.07 -19.68 -3.50
CA LEU A 133 -13.70 -20.10 -4.86
C LEU A 133 -13.17 -21.53 -4.91
N VAL A 134 -12.26 -21.90 -4.01
CA VAL A 134 -11.60 -23.22 -4.04
C VAL A 134 -12.59 -24.38 -3.92
N PRO A 135 -13.55 -24.38 -2.96
CA PRO A 135 -14.61 -25.40 -2.93
C PRO A 135 -15.38 -25.49 -4.25
N LYS A 136 -15.74 -24.36 -4.86
CA LYS A 136 -16.47 -24.35 -6.14
C LYS A 136 -15.66 -24.92 -7.30
N LEU A 137 -14.36 -24.64 -7.37
CA LEU A 137 -13.50 -25.24 -8.39
C LEU A 137 -13.37 -26.77 -8.21
N ARG A 138 -13.38 -27.26 -6.98
CA ARG A 138 -13.39 -28.70 -6.67
C ARG A 138 -14.72 -29.37 -7.01
N GLU A 139 -15.85 -28.72 -6.71
CA GLU A 139 -17.18 -29.20 -7.12
C GLU A 139 -17.27 -29.38 -8.65
N LEU A 140 -16.55 -28.54 -9.41
CA LEU A 140 -16.42 -28.64 -10.87
C LEU A 140 -15.34 -29.62 -11.35
N GLY A 141 -14.65 -30.32 -10.44
CA GLY A 141 -13.59 -31.29 -10.75
C GLY A 141 -12.34 -30.68 -11.38
N LEU A 142 -12.12 -29.36 -11.22
CA LEU A 142 -11.02 -28.65 -11.89
C LEU A 142 -9.67 -28.88 -11.21
N ASP A 143 -9.67 -29.39 -9.99
CA ASP A 143 -8.47 -29.78 -9.23
C ASP A 143 -7.84 -31.10 -9.70
N GLN A 144 -8.58 -31.87 -10.50
CA GLN A 144 -8.12 -33.14 -11.07
C GLN A 144 -7.55 -32.98 -12.49
N ARG A 145 -7.54 -31.77 -13.03
CA ARG A 145 -7.01 -31.50 -14.37
C ARG A 145 -5.50 -31.70 -14.39
N THR A 146 -4.99 -32.18 -15.53
CA THR A 146 -3.55 -32.32 -15.76
C THR A 146 -2.86 -30.96 -15.93
N GLN A 147 -3.58 -29.95 -16.41
CA GLN A 147 -3.08 -28.58 -16.54
C GLN A 147 -3.55 -27.72 -15.37
N ARG A 148 -2.62 -26.94 -14.81
CA ARG A 148 -2.90 -25.97 -13.74
C ARG A 148 -3.83 -24.87 -14.26
N LEU A 149 -4.82 -24.50 -13.45
CA LEU A 149 -5.65 -23.33 -13.70
C LEU A 149 -4.83 -22.06 -13.53
N ARG A 150 -4.89 -21.15 -14.49
CA ARG A 150 -4.30 -19.82 -14.35
C ARG A 150 -5.30 -18.89 -13.68
N LEU A 151 -4.88 -18.23 -12.61
CA LEU A 151 -5.73 -17.33 -11.83
C LEU A 151 -5.02 -15.99 -11.64
N LEU A 152 -5.69 -14.91 -12.00
CA LEU A 152 -5.29 -13.55 -11.64
C LEU A 152 -6.12 -13.12 -10.43
N ASP A 153 -5.49 -12.99 -9.26
CA ASP A 153 -6.15 -12.57 -8.02
C ASP A 153 -6.03 -11.06 -7.88
N VAL A 154 -7.09 -10.34 -8.24
CA VAL A 154 -7.13 -8.86 -8.25
C VAL A 154 -7.57 -8.34 -6.89
N GLY A 155 -6.81 -7.42 -6.31
CA GLY A 155 -7.07 -6.92 -4.96
C GLY A 155 -6.65 -7.93 -3.88
N ALA A 156 -5.56 -8.65 -4.13
CA ALA A 156 -5.11 -9.72 -3.25
C ALA A 156 -4.77 -9.16 -1.86
N LEU A 157 -5.30 -9.80 -0.81
CA LEU A 157 -4.95 -9.47 0.59
C LEU A 157 -3.70 -10.22 1.07
N SER A 158 -3.35 -11.33 0.41
CA SER A 158 -2.12 -12.07 0.66
C SER A 158 -1.72 -12.93 -0.55
N CYS A 159 -0.42 -13.02 -0.82
CA CYS A 159 0.15 -13.91 -1.83
C CYS A 159 0.01 -15.40 -1.48
N LEU A 160 -0.41 -15.70 -0.24
CA LEU A 160 -0.58 -17.07 0.24
C LEU A 160 -2.03 -17.57 0.19
N ASN A 161 -2.97 -16.78 -0.37
CA ASN A 161 -4.39 -17.13 -0.49
C ASN A 161 -4.58 -18.54 -1.09
N TYR A 162 -3.82 -18.88 -2.13
CA TYR A 162 -3.89 -20.17 -2.85
C TYR A 162 -2.68 -21.07 -2.61
N ALA A 163 -1.94 -20.87 -1.52
CA ALA A 163 -0.69 -21.60 -1.28
C ALA A 163 -0.89 -23.12 -1.22
N LYS A 164 -2.04 -23.60 -0.73
CA LYS A 164 -2.38 -25.03 -0.66
C LYS A 164 -2.79 -25.61 -2.01
N GLU A 165 -3.31 -24.76 -2.89
CA GLU A 165 -3.82 -25.12 -4.20
C GLU A 165 -2.76 -24.96 -5.32
N ARG A 166 -1.54 -24.50 -4.98
CA ARG A 166 -0.39 -24.42 -5.90
C ARG A 166 -0.19 -25.62 -6.84
N PRO A 167 -0.43 -26.88 -6.44
CA PRO A 167 -0.31 -28.02 -7.36
C PRO A 167 -1.22 -27.95 -8.60
N TRP A 168 -2.37 -27.26 -8.50
CA TRP A 168 -3.38 -27.23 -9.56
C TRP A 168 -3.90 -25.81 -9.89
N ILE A 169 -3.49 -24.79 -9.12
CA ILE A 169 -3.72 -23.37 -9.40
C ILE A 169 -2.38 -22.66 -9.52
N ASP A 170 -2.22 -21.91 -10.59
CA ASP A 170 -1.17 -20.92 -10.80
C ASP A 170 -1.75 -19.52 -10.60
N ALA A 171 -1.74 -19.09 -9.34
CA ALA A 171 -2.28 -17.82 -8.92
C ALA A 171 -1.21 -16.74 -8.98
N VAL A 172 -1.56 -15.61 -9.56
CA VAL A 172 -0.74 -14.40 -9.56
C VAL A 172 -1.52 -13.28 -8.87
N PRO A 173 -1.11 -12.88 -7.66
CA PRO A 173 -1.78 -11.83 -6.91
C PRO A 173 -1.34 -10.44 -7.40
N ILE A 174 -2.30 -9.54 -7.63
CA ILE A 174 -2.05 -8.14 -7.95
C ILE A 174 -2.83 -7.22 -7.01
N ASP A 175 -2.32 -6.02 -6.78
CA ASP A 175 -3.01 -4.94 -6.06
C ASP A 175 -2.47 -3.57 -6.51
N LEU A 176 -3.24 -2.49 -6.34
CA LEU A 176 -2.77 -1.13 -6.65
C LEU A 176 -1.73 -0.61 -5.65
N HIS A 177 -1.80 -1.10 -4.41
CA HIS A 177 -0.99 -0.70 -3.26
C HIS A 177 -0.59 -1.95 -2.45
N ALA A 178 0.27 -2.78 -3.03
CA ALA A 178 0.72 -4.03 -2.42
C ALA A 178 1.24 -3.82 -0.99
N GLN A 179 0.66 -4.56 -0.02
CA GLN A 179 1.03 -4.48 1.40
C GLN A 179 2.05 -5.54 1.83
N GLU A 180 2.38 -6.48 0.94
CA GLU A 180 3.39 -7.50 1.15
C GLU A 180 4.20 -7.77 -0.14
N PRO A 181 5.49 -8.16 -0.06
CA PRO A 181 6.37 -8.30 -1.22
C PRO A 181 5.92 -9.34 -2.27
N GLY A 182 5.05 -10.28 -1.89
CA GLY A 182 4.57 -11.34 -2.77
C GLY A 182 3.39 -10.93 -3.66
N ILE A 183 2.84 -9.73 -3.48
CA ILE A 183 1.76 -9.17 -4.30
C ILE A 183 2.36 -8.21 -5.32
N HIS A 184 2.02 -8.38 -6.58
CA HIS A 184 2.48 -7.48 -7.63
C HIS A 184 1.72 -6.16 -7.55
N GLN A 185 2.43 -5.06 -7.31
CA GLN A 185 1.82 -3.74 -7.39
C GLN A 185 1.59 -3.37 -8.86
N GLN A 186 0.33 -3.43 -9.31
CA GLN A 186 -0.05 -3.31 -10.72
C GLN A 186 -1.51 -2.89 -10.85
N ASP A 187 -1.80 -1.99 -11.80
CA ASP A 187 -3.17 -1.75 -12.26
C ASP A 187 -3.66 -2.88 -13.15
N PHE A 188 -4.86 -3.36 -12.84
CA PHE A 188 -5.56 -4.34 -13.64
C PHE A 188 -5.79 -3.87 -15.08
N PHE A 189 -6.10 -2.59 -15.29
CA PHE A 189 -6.40 -2.04 -16.61
C PHE A 189 -5.17 -1.90 -17.52
N ASP A 190 -3.96 -1.94 -16.95
CA ASP A 190 -2.70 -1.95 -17.71
C ASP A 190 -2.27 -3.35 -18.15
N ILE A 191 -3.01 -4.40 -17.76
CA ILE A 191 -2.70 -5.77 -18.16
C ILE A 191 -3.19 -6.02 -19.60
N ALA A 192 -2.24 -6.16 -20.53
CA ALA A 192 -2.53 -6.53 -21.90
C ALA A 192 -3.20 -7.93 -21.98
N PRO A 193 -4.34 -8.07 -22.67
CA PRO A 193 -4.98 -9.37 -22.89
C PRO A 193 -4.01 -10.35 -23.58
N GLY A 194 -3.94 -11.58 -23.09
CA GLY A 194 -3.13 -12.65 -23.70
C GLY A 194 -1.62 -12.61 -23.41
N LYS A 195 -1.11 -11.63 -22.66
CA LYS A 195 0.28 -11.62 -22.19
C LYS A 195 0.38 -12.19 -20.78
N ARG A 196 0.28 -13.52 -20.63
CA ARG A 196 0.84 -14.30 -19.51
C ARG A 196 1.12 -15.74 -19.94
#